data_AF-G9N3U7-F1
#
_entry.id   AF-G9N3U7-F1
#
_cell.length_a   1.000
_cell.length_b   1.000
_cell.length_c   1.000
_cell.angle_alpha   90.00
_cell.angle_beta   90.00
_cell.angle_gamma   90.00
#
_symmetry.space_group_name_H-M   'P 1'
#
loop_
_entity.id
_entity.type
_entity.pdbx_description
1 polymer ?
#
loop_
_entity_poly.entity_id
_entity_poly.type
_entity_poly.pdbx_seq_one_letter_code
_entity_poly.pdbx_strand_id
1 'polypeptide(L)'
;MSLHRMGLENDAFSEAKRRTWWMTYFCAHICSVVRQSACLNVDDDSQFTTPYPRLESDPEAWLIFLEALRIGVASVKFTSSYSEHLHSHADMSSIFEQMKILDKWVVQVSARAENYVPVSSSMELEPAYESTTAEVMRRLARIRLSSTRIRLHRLQAFSDTPLFSENHCDLTTPNTLNASASTASDTGASMAAYSMLQSPPFTYDQSTEICVASALTIARQLQRLPIPRISGGVISPRAMPTCTCCAMQASYVLLMQFYKVHATPHAPRISAGDLSVDTERLIDELRHGLEDIIATMNNFATSFEAIAGMRDEIEIAFHIAFPYMATVPK
;
A
#
# COMPACT_ATOMS: atom_id res chain seq x y z
N MET A 1 -9.38 -31.76 -10.30
CA MET A 1 -10.13 -30.86 -11.19
C MET A 1 -9.16 -29.84 -11.75
N SER A 2 -9.05 -29.70 -13.08
CA SER A 2 -8.16 -28.71 -13.72
C SER A 2 -8.81 -27.32 -13.72
N LEU A 3 -8.96 -26.71 -12.55
CA LEU A 3 -9.69 -25.44 -12.36
C LEU A 3 -9.06 -24.25 -13.11
N HIS A 4 -7.79 -24.34 -13.49
CA HIS A 4 -7.05 -23.35 -14.29
C HIS A 4 -7.36 -23.43 -15.79
N ARG A 5 -8.00 -24.52 -16.25
CA ARG A 5 -8.40 -24.74 -17.64
C ARG A 5 -9.87 -25.12 -17.71
N MET A 6 -10.73 -24.14 -17.45
CA MET A 6 -12.16 -24.32 -17.70
C MET A 6 -12.46 -24.14 -19.19
N GLY A 7 -13.27 -25.05 -19.74
CA GLY A 7 -13.84 -24.91 -21.08
C GLY A 7 -15.01 -23.94 -21.12
N LEU A 8 -15.64 -23.80 -22.29
CA LEU A 8 -16.81 -22.92 -22.49
C LEU A 8 -18.12 -23.48 -21.91
N GLU A 9 -18.11 -24.74 -21.47
CA GLU A 9 -19.28 -25.40 -20.89
C GLU A 9 -19.64 -24.78 -19.54
N ASN A 10 -20.88 -24.28 -19.44
CA ASN A 10 -21.43 -23.76 -18.18
C ASN A 10 -22.35 -24.80 -17.56
N ASP A 11 -21.92 -25.39 -16.45
CA ASP A 11 -22.77 -26.19 -15.57
C ASP A 11 -23.20 -25.35 -14.35
N ALA A 12 -24.04 -25.94 -13.49
CA ALA A 12 -24.51 -25.29 -12.26
C ALA A 12 -23.37 -24.93 -11.28
N PHE A 13 -22.18 -25.51 -11.44
CA PHE A 13 -21.01 -25.29 -10.60
C PHE A 13 -19.94 -24.40 -11.27
N SER A 14 -20.14 -23.95 -12.51
CA SER A 14 -19.12 -23.22 -13.27
C SER A 14 -18.72 -21.91 -12.58
N GLU A 15 -19.66 -21.21 -11.94
CA GLU A 15 -19.33 -19.98 -11.22
C GLU A 15 -18.49 -20.26 -9.96
N ALA A 16 -18.85 -21.30 -9.20
CA ALA A 16 -18.06 -21.72 -8.04
C ALA A 16 -16.63 -22.10 -8.46
N LYS A 17 -16.48 -22.87 -9.55
CA LYS A 17 -15.17 -23.25 -10.10
C LYS A 17 -14.33 -22.02 -10.51
N ARG A 18 -14.94 -21.03 -11.18
CA ARG A 18 -14.27 -19.77 -11.55
C ARG A 18 -13.79 -19.01 -10.31
N ARG A 19 -14.67 -18.79 -9.32
CA ARG A 19 -14.33 -18.09 -8.06
C ARG A 19 -13.23 -18.83 -7.29
N THR A 20 -13.31 -20.16 -7.20
CA THR A 20 -12.28 -20.99 -6.55
C THR A 20 -10.92 -20.85 -7.23
N TRP A 21 -10.86 -20.93 -8.56
CA TRP A 21 -9.62 -20.74 -9.30
C TRP A 21 -9.01 -19.36 -9.08
N TRP A 22 -9.78 -18.30 -9.32
CA TRP A 22 -9.26 -16.94 -9.24
C TRP A 22 -8.91 -16.52 -7.82
N MET A 23 -9.60 -17.05 -6.80
CA MET A 23 -9.15 -16.88 -5.41
C MET A 23 -7.88 -17.67 -5.08
N THR A 24 -7.69 -18.84 -5.67
CA THR A 24 -6.42 -19.59 -5.52
C THR A 24 -5.26 -18.82 -6.16
N TYR A 25 -5.47 -18.31 -7.38
CA TYR A 25 -4.52 -17.41 -8.05
C TYR A 25 -4.23 -16.18 -7.18
N PHE A 26 -5.27 -15.54 -6.65
CA PHE A 26 -5.13 -14.37 -5.77
C PHE A 26 -4.28 -14.69 -4.53
N CYS A 27 -4.59 -15.78 -3.81
CA CYS A 27 -3.87 -16.18 -2.60
C CYS A 27 -2.39 -16.50 -2.89
N ALA A 28 -2.08 -17.10 -4.03
CA ALA A 28 -0.71 -17.37 -4.44
C ALA A 28 0.08 -16.06 -4.67
N HIS A 29 -0.50 -15.10 -5.37
CA HIS A 29 0.16 -13.84 -5.70
C HIS A 29 0.23 -12.87 -4.51
N ILE A 30 -0.78 -12.83 -3.63
CA ILE A 30 -0.72 -11.99 -2.42
C ILE A 30 0.39 -12.46 -1.48
N CYS A 31 0.66 -13.77 -1.40
CA CYS A 31 1.80 -14.29 -0.65
C CYS A 31 3.13 -13.78 -1.19
N SER A 32 3.27 -13.68 -2.52
CA SER A 32 4.45 -13.10 -3.17
C SER A 32 4.63 -11.62 -2.80
N VAL A 33 3.54 -10.85 -2.80
CA VAL A 33 3.56 -9.43 -2.39
C VAL A 33 3.97 -9.28 -0.92
N VAL A 34 3.35 -10.06 -0.03
CA VAL A 34 3.61 -9.99 1.42
C VAL A 34 5.03 -10.42 1.77
N ARG A 35 5.55 -11.48 1.12
CA ARG A 35 6.93 -11.95 1.32
C ARG A 35 7.98 -11.11 0.61
N GLN A 36 7.56 -10.09 -0.16
CA GLN A 36 8.45 -9.31 -1.03
C GLN A 36 9.34 -10.20 -1.90
N SER A 37 8.80 -11.33 -2.34
CA SER A 37 9.52 -12.33 -3.12
C SER A 37 8.66 -12.68 -4.32
N ALA A 38 9.16 -12.37 -5.52
CA ALA A 38 8.53 -12.70 -6.79
C ALA A 38 8.69 -14.21 -7.12
N CYS A 39 8.40 -15.08 -6.15
CA CYS A 39 8.62 -16.52 -6.24
C CYS A 39 7.74 -17.20 -7.30
N LEU A 40 6.63 -16.56 -7.70
CA LEU A 40 5.69 -17.09 -8.68
C LEU A 40 5.77 -16.27 -9.98
N ASN A 41 6.61 -16.74 -10.91
CA ASN A 41 6.58 -16.28 -12.30
C ASN A 41 5.42 -16.97 -13.03
N VAL A 42 4.22 -16.45 -12.81
CA VAL A 42 3.03 -16.82 -13.57
C VAL A 42 2.76 -15.76 -14.63
N ASP A 43 3.82 -15.36 -15.34
CA ASP A 43 3.74 -14.38 -16.42
C ASP A 43 3.23 -15.02 -17.73
N ASP A 44 3.22 -16.36 -17.83
CA ASP A 44 2.66 -17.10 -18.96
C ASP A 44 1.18 -17.42 -18.73
N ASP A 45 0.32 -16.42 -18.92
CA ASP A 45 -1.15 -16.50 -18.79
C ASP A 45 -1.77 -17.45 -19.86
N SER A 46 -0.99 -17.91 -20.85
CA SER A 46 -1.48 -18.74 -21.97
C SER A 46 -2.03 -20.09 -21.51
N GLN A 47 -1.62 -20.57 -20.34
CA GLN A 47 -2.05 -21.85 -19.79
C GLN A 47 -3.35 -21.75 -19.00
N PHE A 48 -3.83 -20.53 -18.73
CA PHE A 48 -5.02 -20.27 -17.94
C PHE A 48 -6.17 -19.82 -18.84
N THR A 49 -7.12 -20.71 -19.05
CA THR A 49 -8.28 -20.44 -19.91
C THR A 49 -9.55 -20.18 -19.13
N THR A 50 -9.47 -20.20 -17.80
CA THR A 50 -10.64 -20.02 -16.92
C THR A 50 -11.15 -18.58 -16.99
N PRO A 51 -12.41 -18.35 -17.42
CA PRO A 51 -12.96 -17.00 -17.49
C PRO A 51 -13.03 -16.34 -16.10
N TYR A 52 -13.01 -15.01 -16.05
CA TYR A 52 -13.24 -14.29 -14.80
C TYR A 52 -14.62 -14.61 -14.21
N PRO A 53 -14.75 -14.62 -12.87
CA PRO A 53 -16.03 -14.83 -12.24
C PRO A 53 -16.99 -13.67 -12.56
N ARG A 54 -18.29 -13.96 -12.48
CA ARG A 54 -19.35 -12.99 -12.79
C ARG A 54 -19.82 -12.30 -11.51
N LEU A 55 -20.10 -11.01 -11.65
CA LEU A 55 -20.69 -10.17 -10.62
C LEU A 55 -21.60 -9.16 -11.34
N GLU A 56 -22.91 -9.36 -11.27
CA GLU A 56 -23.87 -8.62 -12.12
C GLU A 56 -23.96 -7.14 -11.72
N SER A 57 -23.87 -6.87 -10.41
CA SER A 57 -23.79 -5.52 -9.86
C SER A 57 -22.56 -4.72 -10.33
N ASP A 58 -21.46 -5.40 -10.65
CA ASP A 58 -20.23 -4.77 -11.15
C ASP A 58 -19.36 -5.74 -11.97
N PRO A 59 -19.54 -5.77 -13.30
CA PRO A 59 -18.81 -6.68 -14.17
C PRO A 59 -17.28 -6.48 -14.19
N GLU A 60 -16.78 -5.30 -13.77
CA GLU A 60 -15.34 -4.99 -13.76
C GLU A 60 -14.66 -5.30 -12.42
N ALA A 61 -15.41 -5.59 -11.35
CA ALA A 61 -14.86 -5.75 -10.00
C ALA A 61 -13.71 -6.77 -9.94
N TRP A 62 -13.90 -7.95 -10.54
CA TRP A 62 -12.89 -9.02 -10.59
C TRP A 62 -11.65 -8.61 -11.36
N LEU A 63 -11.84 -7.96 -12.50
CA LEU A 63 -10.75 -7.55 -13.36
C LEU A 63 -9.89 -6.47 -12.69
N ILE A 64 -10.52 -5.42 -12.14
CA ILE A 64 -9.82 -4.35 -11.41
C ILE A 64 -9.10 -4.91 -10.19
N PHE A 65 -9.73 -5.82 -9.45
CA PHE A 65 -9.16 -6.45 -8.27
C PHE A 65 -7.90 -7.28 -8.58
N LEU A 66 -7.92 -8.05 -9.67
CA LEU A 66 -6.79 -8.87 -10.10
C LEU A 66 -5.69 -8.05 -10.79
N GLU A 67 -6.05 -7.01 -11.57
CA GLU A 67 -5.08 -6.07 -12.13
C GLU A 67 -4.30 -5.35 -11.02
N ALA A 68 -4.97 -4.87 -9.98
CA ALA A 68 -4.32 -4.26 -8.83
C ALA A 68 -3.34 -5.21 -8.13
N LEU A 69 -3.67 -6.51 -8.05
CA LEU A 69 -2.77 -7.53 -7.51
C LEU A 69 -1.53 -7.75 -8.39
N ARG A 70 -1.73 -7.88 -9.70
CA ARG A 70 -0.65 -8.08 -10.69
C ARG A 70 0.32 -6.90 -10.71
N ILE A 71 -0.20 -5.68 -10.66
CA ILE A 71 0.60 -4.45 -10.51
C ILE A 71 1.40 -4.49 -9.19
N GLY A 72 0.77 -4.94 -8.10
CA GLY A 72 1.45 -5.16 -6.82
C GLY A 72 2.63 -6.14 -6.92
N VAL A 73 2.46 -7.27 -7.60
CA VAL A 73 3.54 -8.24 -7.84
C VAL A 73 4.65 -7.65 -8.71
N ALA A 74 4.30 -6.93 -9.78
CA ALA A 74 5.25 -6.25 -10.63
C ALA A 74 6.08 -5.21 -9.85
N SER A 75 5.47 -4.52 -8.88
CA SER A 75 6.18 -3.58 -8.01
C SER A 75 7.20 -4.26 -7.08
N VAL A 76 6.96 -5.51 -6.66
CA VAL A 76 7.95 -6.29 -5.88
C VAL A 76 9.16 -6.63 -6.74
N LYS A 77 8.94 -7.12 -7.97
CA LYS A 77 10.02 -7.37 -8.95
C LYS A 77 10.83 -6.10 -9.20
N PHE A 78 10.15 -4.97 -9.37
CA PHE A 78 10.78 -3.65 -9.51
C PHE A 78 11.65 -3.29 -8.30
N THR A 79 11.14 -3.41 -7.06
CA THR A 79 11.92 -3.05 -5.87
C THR A 79 13.18 -3.90 -5.72
N SER A 80 13.12 -5.21 -6.02
CA SER A 80 14.31 -6.07 -6.03
C SER A 80 15.32 -5.63 -7.10
N SER A 81 14.87 -5.33 -8.32
CA SER A 81 15.76 -4.88 -9.38
C SER A 81 16.35 -3.49 -9.09
N TYR A 82 15.56 -2.58 -8.52
CA TYR A 82 16.00 -1.26 -8.09
C TYR A 82 17.12 -1.35 -7.05
N SER A 83 16.96 -2.22 -6.04
CA SER A 83 18.01 -2.39 -5.02
C SER A 83 19.28 -3.00 -5.61
N GLU A 84 19.18 -3.98 -6.50
CA GLU A 84 20.34 -4.58 -7.19
C GLU A 84 21.12 -3.53 -8.01
N HIS A 85 20.44 -2.68 -8.78
CA HIS A 85 21.09 -1.62 -9.56
C HIS A 85 21.72 -0.56 -8.66
N LEU A 86 21.05 -0.20 -7.56
CA LEU A 86 21.58 0.74 -6.56
C LEU A 86 22.89 0.23 -5.94
N HIS A 87 22.97 -1.06 -5.58
CA HIS A 87 24.18 -1.64 -4.99
C HIS A 87 25.30 -1.84 -6.02
N SER A 88 24.95 -2.27 -7.24
CA SER A 88 25.93 -2.52 -8.30
C SER A 88 26.40 -1.24 -9.02
N HIS A 89 25.83 -0.08 -8.68
CA HIS A 89 26.07 1.20 -9.36
C HIS A 89 25.85 1.09 -10.89
N ALA A 90 24.87 0.28 -11.29
CA ALA A 90 24.52 0.06 -12.68
C ALA A 90 23.71 1.23 -13.25
N ASP A 91 23.56 1.29 -14.58
CA ASP A 91 22.71 2.30 -15.20
C ASP A 91 21.24 2.16 -14.74
N MET A 92 20.68 3.23 -14.16
CA MET A 92 19.30 3.26 -13.67
C MET A 92 18.28 3.65 -14.74
N SER A 93 18.70 3.96 -15.97
CA SER A 93 17.79 4.44 -17.03
C SER A 93 16.63 3.49 -17.31
N SER A 94 16.88 2.17 -17.36
CA SER A 94 15.85 1.14 -17.54
C SER A 94 14.90 1.03 -16.35
N ILE A 95 15.44 1.13 -15.13
CA ILE A 95 14.68 1.10 -13.88
C ILE A 95 13.77 2.33 -13.77
N PHE A 96 14.26 3.50 -14.13
CA PHE A 96 13.46 4.73 -14.15
C PHE A 96 12.33 4.68 -15.18
N GLU A 97 12.57 4.09 -16.35
CA GLU A 97 11.49 3.85 -17.32
C GLU A 97 10.45 2.88 -16.77
N GLN A 98 10.89 1.78 -16.14
CA GLN A 98 10.00 0.82 -15.51
C GLN A 98 9.17 1.47 -14.38
N MET A 99 9.76 2.35 -13.57
CA MET A 99 9.06 3.10 -12.53
C MET A 99 7.94 3.96 -13.11
N LYS A 100 8.21 4.72 -14.19
CA LYS A 100 7.20 5.55 -14.87
C LYS A 100 6.06 4.72 -15.45
N ILE A 101 6.37 3.58 -16.07
CA ILE A 101 5.36 2.68 -16.65
C ILE A 101 4.47 2.12 -15.54
N LEU A 102 5.06 1.66 -14.43
CA LEU A 102 4.31 1.14 -13.29
C LEU A 102 3.44 2.21 -12.63
N ASP A 103 3.96 3.41 -12.35
CA ASP A 103 3.14 4.49 -11.77
C ASP A 103 1.98 4.88 -12.70
N LYS A 104 2.22 4.95 -14.01
CA LYS A 104 1.16 5.19 -15.00
C LYS A 104 0.06 4.12 -14.95
N TRP A 105 0.42 2.84 -14.89
CA TRP A 105 -0.56 1.76 -14.76
C TRP A 105 -1.33 1.85 -13.45
N VAL A 106 -0.66 2.19 -12.34
CA VAL A 106 -1.32 2.37 -11.06
C VAL A 106 -2.37 3.49 -11.14
N VAL A 107 -2.03 4.65 -11.71
CA VAL A 107 -2.96 5.78 -11.87
C VAL A 107 -4.15 5.40 -12.76
N GLN A 108 -3.91 4.70 -13.87
CA GLN A 108 -4.98 4.26 -14.79
C GLN A 108 -5.97 3.31 -14.13
N VAL A 109 -5.49 2.27 -13.42
CA VAL A 109 -6.38 1.31 -12.74
C VAL A 109 -7.06 1.95 -11.53
N SER A 110 -6.39 2.89 -10.84
CA SER A 110 -7.00 3.63 -9.72
C SER A 110 -8.20 4.47 -10.19
N ALA A 111 -8.07 5.18 -11.32
CA ALA A 111 -9.16 5.95 -11.90
C ALA A 111 -10.35 5.05 -12.29
N ARG A 112 -10.08 3.87 -12.86
CA ARG A 112 -11.12 2.87 -13.18
C ARG A 112 -11.82 2.36 -11.91
N ALA A 113 -11.06 2.12 -10.84
CA ALA A 113 -11.61 1.70 -9.55
C ALA A 113 -12.48 2.79 -8.90
N GLU A 114 -12.23 4.08 -9.19
CA GLU A 114 -13.01 5.22 -8.68
C GLU A 114 -14.29 5.50 -9.44
N ASN A 115 -14.29 5.31 -10.77
CA ASN A 115 -15.41 5.63 -11.66
C ASN A 115 -16.60 4.65 -11.56
N TYR A 116 -16.75 3.94 -10.44
CA TYR A 116 -17.89 3.05 -10.23
C TYR A 116 -19.18 3.84 -10.03
N VAL A 117 -20.16 3.59 -10.89
CA VAL A 117 -21.54 3.99 -10.67
C VAL A 117 -22.32 2.72 -10.32
N PRO A 118 -22.87 2.60 -9.10
CA PRO A 118 -23.72 1.47 -8.76
C PRO A 118 -24.87 1.36 -9.77
N VAL A 119 -25.03 0.19 -10.38
CA VAL A 119 -26.21 -0.06 -11.23
C VAL A 119 -27.44 0.06 -10.32
N SER A 120 -28.30 1.06 -10.56
CA SER A 120 -29.58 1.15 -9.85
C SER A 120 -30.39 -0.11 -10.12
N SER A 121 -30.55 -0.95 -9.10
CA SER A 121 -31.31 -2.18 -9.19
C SER A 121 -32.81 -1.88 -9.32
N SER A 122 -33.32 -1.91 -10.56
CA SER A 122 -34.75 -1.97 -10.84
C SER A 122 -35.34 -3.39 -10.68
N MET A 123 -34.61 -4.35 -10.09
CA MET A 123 -35.09 -5.71 -9.85
C MET A 123 -34.75 -6.18 -8.44
N GLU A 124 -35.78 -6.67 -7.75
CA GLU A 124 -35.78 -7.25 -6.39
C GLU A 124 -35.00 -8.58 -6.25
N LEU A 125 -34.09 -8.91 -7.17
CA LEU A 125 -33.45 -10.24 -7.26
C LEU A 125 -31.92 -10.25 -7.09
N GLU A 126 -31.25 -9.12 -6.87
CA GLU A 126 -29.80 -9.13 -6.63
C GLU A 126 -29.54 -9.39 -5.14
N PRO A 127 -28.81 -10.46 -4.78
CA PRO A 127 -28.52 -10.73 -3.38
C PRO A 127 -27.60 -9.64 -2.85
N ALA A 128 -28.03 -8.91 -1.82
CA ALA A 128 -27.30 -7.76 -1.25
C ALA A 128 -25.80 -8.01 -0.92
N TYR A 129 -25.38 -9.28 -0.82
CA TYR A 129 -23.99 -9.67 -0.64
C TYR A 129 -23.11 -9.52 -1.89
N GLU A 130 -23.63 -9.66 -3.13
CA GLU A 130 -22.82 -9.53 -4.36
C GLU A 130 -22.40 -8.08 -4.61
N SER A 131 -23.34 -7.15 -4.53
CA SER A 131 -23.05 -5.70 -4.57
C SER A 131 -22.08 -5.26 -3.46
N THR A 132 -22.25 -5.76 -2.24
CA THR A 132 -21.29 -5.50 -1.15
C THR A 132 -19.91 -6.08 -1.46
N THR A 133 -19.84 -7.26 -2.08
CA THR A 133 -18.58 -7.88 -2.50
C THR A 133 -17.89 -7.05 -3.58
N ALA A 134 -18.63 -6.55 -4.57
CA ALA A 134 -18.12 -5.64 -5.61
C ALA A 134 -17.45 -4.42 -4.99
N GLU A 135 -18.15 -3.78 -4.05
CA GLU A 135 -17.67 -2.60 -3.36
C GLU A 135 -16.38 -2.88 -2.58
N VAL A 136 -16.34 -3.99 -1.83
CA VAL A 136 -15.13 -4.43 -1.11
C VAL A 136 -13.97 -4.64 -2.09
N MET A 137 -14.21 -5.32 -3.21
CA MET A 137 -13.17 -5.59 -4.21
C MET A 137 -12.57 -4.30 -4.78
N ARG A 138 -13.40 -3.31 -5.13
CA ARG A 138 -12.90 -2.00 -5.61
C ARG A 138 -12.11 -1.26 -4.52
N ARG A 139 -12.59 -1.27 -3.27
CA ARG A 139 -11.87 -0.63 -2.15
C ARG A 139 -10.52 -1.30 -1.89
N LEU A 140 -10.47 -2.62 -1.88
CA LEU A 140 -9.23 -3.37 -1.71
C LEU A 140 -8.26 -3.15 -2.89
N ALA A 141 -8.77 -3.02 -4.11
CA ALA A 141 -7.95 -2.65 -5.27
C ALA A 141 -7.30 -1.27 -5.05
N ARG A 142 -8.06 -0.26 -4.63
CA ARG A 142 -7.55 1.09 -4.33
C ARG A 142 -6.50 1.10 -3.22
N ILE A 143 -6.71 0.32 -2.15
CA ILE A 143 -5.73 0.18 -1.06
C ILE A 143 -4.42 -0.42 -1.60
N ARG A 144 -4.49 -1.50 -2.39
CA ARG A 144 -3.29 -2.15 -2.95
C ARG A 144 -2.55 -1.28 -3.97
N LEU A 145 -3.29 -0.56 -4.80
CA LEU A 145 -2.71 0.38 -5.77
C LEU A 145 -1.99 1.52 -5.03
N SER A 146 -2.60 2.09 -4.00
CA SER A 146 -1.98 3.12 -3.17
C SER A 146 -0.72 2.61 -2.45
N SER A 147 -0.76 1.39 -1.88
CA SER A 147 0.42 0.74 -1.29
C SER A 147 1.52 0.50 -2.34
N THR A 148 1.13 0.20 -3.58
CA THR A 148 2.09 0.06 -4.68
C THR A 148 2.75 1.38 -5.02
N ARG A 149 2.02 2.51 -5.08
CA ARG A 149 2.64 3.84 -5.26
C ARG A 149 3.60 4.17 -4.12
N ILE A 150 3.22 3.91 -2.87
CA ILE A 150 4.13 4.08 -1.73
C ILE A 150 5.42 3.27 -1.95
N ARG A 151 5.32 2.00 -2.37
CA ARG A 151 6.49 1.17 -2.62
C ARG A 151 7.41 1.72 -3.71
N LEU A 152 6.84 2.27 -4.79
CA LEU A 152 7.61 2.87 -5.89
C LEU A 152 8.34 4.15 -5.43
N HIS A 153 7.66 5.01 -4.67
CA HIS A 153 8.13 6.37 -4.39
C HIS A 153 8.85 6.54 -3.05
N ARG A 154 8.66 5.64 -2.07
CA ARG A 154 9.16 5.84 -0.69
C ARG A 154 10.66 6.07 -0.58
N LEU A 155 11.45 5.40 -1.44
CA LEU A 155 12.91 5.57 -1.45
C LEU A 155 13.28 6.98 -1.87
N GLN A 156 12.71 7.45 -2.98
CA GLN A 156 12.92 8.82 -3.44
C GLN A 156 12.31 9.85 -2.47
N ALA A 157 11.20 9.56 -1.81
CA ALA A 157 10.50 10.49 -0.93
C ALA A 157 11.24 10.78 0.40
N PHE A 158 11.95 9.79 0.92
CA PHE A 158 12.43 9.80 2.31
C PHE A 158 13.89 9.37 2.49
N SER A 159 14.68 9.21 1.43
CA SER A 159 16.11 8.86 1.55
C SER A 159 16.94 9.89 2.32
N ASP A 160 16.44 11.11 2.46
CA ASP A 160 17.04 12.23 3.19
C ASP A 160 16.69 12.23 4.69
N THR A 161 15.77 11.37 5.13
CA THR A 161 15.27 11.38 6.50
C THR A 161 15.98 10.33 7.36
N PRO A 162 16.64 10.71 8.48
CA PRO A 162 17.52 9.83 9.26
C PRO A 162 16.83 8.62 9.92
N LEU A 163 15.49 8.59 9.96
CA LEU A 163 14.73 7.44 10.47
C LEU A 163 14.94 6.15 9.65
N PHE A 164 15.41 6.26 8.40
CA PHE A 164 15.72 5.11 7.54
C PHE A 164 17.04 4.39 7.89
N SER A 165 17.78 4.87 8.90
CA SER A 165 19.05 4.24 9.31
C SER A 165 18.88 3.05 10.27
N GLU A 166 17.66 2.79 10.74
CA GLU A 166 17.33 1.65 11.61
C GLU A 166 16.26 0.76 10.94
N ASN A 167 16.71 -0.29 10.22
CA ASN A 167 16.09 -1.58 9.81
C ASN A 167 14.56 -1.83 9.75
N HIS A 168 13.70 -0.82 9.83
CA HIS A 168 12.26 -0.97 9.77
C HIS A 168 11.80 -0.78 8.32
N CYS A 169 11.30 -1.86 7.69
CA CYS A 169 10.80 -1.97 6.31
C CYS A 169 11.76 -2.52 5.23
N ASP A 170 12.53 -3.58 5.52
CA ASP A 170 13.29 -4.39 4.55
C ASP A 170 14.32 -3.64 3.70
N LEU A 171 14.73 -2.46 4.14
CA LEU A 171 15.88 -1.77 3.59
C LEU A 171 17.07 -2.13 4.48
N THR A 172 17.83 -3.13 4.06
CA THR A 172 19.20 -3.27 4.54
C THR A 172 19.97 -2.06 4.05
N THR A 173 20.16 -1.06 4.92
CA THR A 173 21.25 -0.10 4.73
C THR A 173 22.57 -0.88 4.81
N PRO A 174 23.56 -0.63 3.93
CA PRO A 174 24.87 -1.23 4.09
C PRO A 174 25.40 -0.87 5.48
N ASN A 175 25.63 -1.90 6.29
CA ASN A 175 26.22 -1.79 7.63
C ASN A 175 27.41 -0.83 7.59
N THR A 176 27.19 0.40 8.03
CA THR A 176 28.27 1.31 8.39
C THR A 176 28.10 1.48 9.87
N LEU A 177 28.77 0.61 10.64
CA LEU A 177 29.17 0.76 12.04
C LEU A 177 29.67 -0.61 12.53
N ASN A 178 30.82 -1.02 12.00
CA ASN A 178 31.80 -1.87 12.68
C ASN A 178 33.07 -1.98 11.80
N ALA A 179 33.70 -0.84 11.55
CA ALA A 179 35.10 -0.80 11.17
C ALA A 179 35.75 0.30 12.02
N SER A 180 36.48 -0.17 13.03
CA SER A 180 37.50 0.57 13.75
C SER A 180 38.27 1.51 12.81
N ALA A 181 38.30 2.78 13.20
CA ALA A 181 39.26 3.84 12.86
C ALA A 181 39.94 3.80 11.46
N SER A 182 39.85 4.95 10.80
CA SER A 182 40.64 5.47 9.66
C SER A 182 40.14 5.20 8.22
N THR A 183 40.13 6.29 7.44
CA THR A 183 39.80 6.47 6.00
C THR A 183 38.31 6.57 5.61
N ALA A 184 37.65 7.66 6.04
CA ALA A 184 36.38 8.13 5.48
C ALA A 184 36.62 9.39 4.64
N SER A 185 36.77 9.24 3.32
CA SER A 185 36.73 10.38 2.38
C SER A 185 36.29 10.00 0.96
N ASP A 186 36.54 8.77 0.51
CA ASP A 186 36.37 8.44 -0.93
C ASP A 186 35.03 7.79 -1.29
N THR A 187 34.40 7.02 -0.37
CA THR A 187 33.14 6.31 -0.64
C THR A 187 31.90 7.22 -0.64
N GLY A 188 31.87 8.25 0.21
CA GLY A 188 30.77 9.23 0.25
C GLY A 188 30.72 10.16 -0.98
N ALA A 189 31.90 10.52 -1.51
CA ALA A 189 32.02 11.32 -2.73
C ALA A 189 31.59 10.54 -3.99
N SER A 190 31.87 9.24 -4.04
CA SER A 190 31.45 8.35 -5.15
C SER A 190 29.94 8.16 -5.22
N MET A 191 29.26 7.99 -4.08
CA MET A 191 27.80 7.90 -4.00
C MET A 191 27.10 9.20 -4.38
N ALA A 192 27.64 10.34 -3.94
CA ALA A 192 27.13 11.67 -4.31
C ALA A 192 27.33 11.95 -5.82
N ALA A 193 28.47 11.57 -6.40
CA ALA A 193 28.74 11.69 -7.83
C ALA A 193 27.85 10.77 -8.68
N TYR A 194 27.62 9.52 -8.24
CA TYR A 194 26.71 8.58 -8.88
C TYR A 194 25.26 9.08 -8.87
N SER A 195 24.81 9.60 -7.72
CA SER A 195 23.48 10.22 -7.56
C SER A 195 23.32 11.49 -8.42
N MET A 196 24.38 12.30 -8.60
CA MET A 196 24.35 13.47 -9.49
C MET A 196 24.33 13.13 -10.99
N LEU A 197 24.86 11.97 -11.39
CA LEU A 197 24.86 11.52 -12.79
C LEU A 197 23.52 10.91 -13.22
N GLN A 198 22.70 10.47 -12.26
CA GLN A 198 21.40 9.87 -12.52
C GLN A 198 20.29 10.88 -12.26
N SER A 199 19.44 11.13 -13.25
CA SER A 199 18.27 11.98 -13.09
C SER A 199 17.05 11.10 -12.79
N PRO A 200 16.57 11.02 -11.53
CA PRO A 200 15.40 10.23 -11.21
C PRO A 200 14.16 10.81 -11.92
N PRO A 201 13.18 9.96 -12.27
CA PRO A 201 12.00 10.37 -13.04
C PRO A 201 11.03 11.25 -12.26
N PHE A 202 11.17 11.29 -10.93
CA PHE A 202 10.38 12.10 -10.01
C PHE A 202 11.30 12.81 -9.04
N THR A 203 10.97 14.04 -8.67
CA THR A 203 11.70 14.77 -7.63
C THR A 203 11.41 14.18 -6.25
N TYR A 204 12.22 14.59 -5.26
CA TYR A 204 11.99 14.32 -3.84
C TYR A 204 10.57 14.75 -3.43
N ASP A 205 10.24 16.02 -3.67
CA ASP A 205 8.96 16.61 -3.28
C ASP A 205 7.77 15.92 -3.96
N GLN A 206 7.87 15.64 -5.26
CA GLN A 206 6.82 14.90 -6.00
C GLN A 206 6.60 13.51 -5.40
N SER A 207 7.69 12.79 -5.09
CA SER A 207 7.58 11.45 -4.50
C SER A 207 7.00 11.50 -3.09
N THR A 208 7.37 12.50 -2.29
CA THR A 208 6.78 12.74 -0.97
C THR A 208 5.28 13.01 -1.06
N GLU A 209 4.85 13.90 -1.95
CA GLU A 209 3.43 14.20 -2.17
C GLU A 209 2.64 12.95 -2.59
N ILE A 210 3.18 12.17 -3.54
CA ILE A 210 2.57 10.92 -4.00
C ILE A 210 2.44 9.91 -2.85
N CYS A 211 3.49 9.73 -2.04
CA CYS A 211 3.47 8.84 -0.88
C CYS A 211 2.40 9.26 0.14
N VAL A 212 2.38 10.54 0.53
CA VAL A 212 1.43 11.07 1.52
C VAL A 212 -0.01 10.95 1.03
N ALA A 213 -0.29 11.36 -0.22
CA ALA A 213 -1.61 11.24 -0.82
C ALA A 213 -2.08 9.76 -0.90
N SER A 214 -1.15 8.85 -1.19
CA SER A 214 -1.43 7.41 -1.22
C SER A 214 -1.71 6.85 0.18
N ALA A 215 -0.96 7.26 1.20
CA ALA A 215 -1.17 6.84 2.59
C ALA A 215 -2.52 7.31 3.13
N LEU A 216 -2.89 8.57 2.87
CA LEU A 216 -4.21 9.11 3.24
C LEU A 216 -5.34 8.41 2.47
N THR A 217 -5.11 8.03 1.22
CA THR A 217 -6.07 7.22 0.45
C THR A 217 -6.29 5.86 1.12
N ILE A 218 -5.22 5.19 1.58
CA ILE A 218 -5.33 3.92 2.32
C ILE A 218 -6.17 4.11 3.59
N ALA A 219 -5.87 5.12 4.41
CA ALA A 219 -6.62 5.42 5.64
C ALA A 219 -8.13 5.58 5.36
N ARG A 220 -8.48 6.41 4.37
CA ARG A 220 -9.88 6.65 3.97
C ARG A 220 -10.57 5.40 3.43
N GLN A 221 -9.89 4.57 2.63
CA GLN A 221 -10.50 3.37 2.07
C GLN A 221 -10.71 2.29 3.14
N LEU A 222 -9.77 2.11 4.07
CA LEU A 222 -9.91 1.22 5.21
C LEU A 222 -11.15 1.57 6.05
N GLN A 223 -11.33 2.86 6.34
CA GLN A 223 -12.50 3.37 7.07
C GLN A 223 -13.83 3.26 6.32
N ARG A 224 -13.81 3.03 5.01
CA ARG A 224 -15.02 2.88 4.22
C ARG A 224 -15.32 1.41 3.87
N LEU A 225 -14.50 0.46 4.32
CA LEU A 225 -14.82 -0.96 4.16
C LEU A 225 -16.12 -1.30 4.88
N PRO A 226 -17.08 -1.99 4.23
CA PRO A 226 -18.36 -2.31 4.84
C PRO A 226 -18.20 -3.24 6.05
N ILE A 227 -19.07 -3.04 7.04
CA ILE A 227 -19.20 -3.91 8.21
C ILE A 227 -20.14 -5.05 7.82
N PRO A 228 -19.74 -6.34 7.96
CA PRO A 228 -20.61 -7.47 7.72
C PRO A 228 -21.84 -7.37 8.63
N ARG A 229 -23.03 -7.42 8.03
CA ARG A 229 -24.29 -7.44 8.78
C ARG A 229 -24.49 -8.85 9.35
N ILE A 230 -24.22 -9.03 10.63
CA ILE A 230 -24.60 -10.25 11.36
C ILE A 230 -25.90 -9.96 12.11
N SER A 231 -26.92 -10.79 11.91
CA SER A 231 -28.12 -10.78 12.73
C SER A 231 -27.74 -11.10 14.18
N GLY A 232 -27.71 -10.10 15.08
CA GLY A 232 -27.47 -10.35 16.51
C GLY A 232 -26.74 -9.29 17.34
N GLY A 233 -26.44 -8.09 16.83
CA GLY A 233 -25.88 -7.00 17.65
C GLY A 233 -24.43 -7.20 18.11
N VAL A 234 -23.75 -8.24 17.63
CA VAL A 234 -22.31 -8.46 17.85
C VAL A 234 -21.52 -7.51 16.93
N ILE A 235 -20.54 -6.80 17.48
CA ILE A 235 -19.61 -5.97 16.71
C ILE A 235 -18.85 -6.89 15.75
N SER A 236 -19.18 -6.83 14.47
CA SER A 236 -18.51 -7.62 13.43
C SER A 236 -17.27 -6.86 12.93
N PRO A 237 -16.13 -7.53 12.71
CA PRO A 237 -14.99 -6.90 12.06
C PRO A 237 -15.39 -6.55 10.63
N ARG A 238 -14.97 -5.39 10.13
CA ARG A 238 -15.04 -5.08 8.69
C ARG A 238 -14.43 -6.24 7.87
N ALA A 239 -14.88 -6.41 6.63
CA ALA A 239 -14.38 -7.48 5.75
C ALA A 239 -12.84 -7.59 5.83
N MET A 240 -12.35 -8.76 6.28
CA MET A 240 -10.94 -8.95 6.65
C MET A 240 -10.02 -8.54 5.49
N PRO A 241 -9.20 -7.49 5.62
CA PRO A 241 -8.41 -7.03 4.51
C PRO A 241 -7.15 -7.89 4.43
N THR A 242 -6.92 -8.52 3.28
CA THR A 242 -5.61 -9.04 2.87
C THR A 242 -4.61 -7.90 2.57
N CYS A 243 -4.73 -6.76 3.26
CA CYS A 243 -3.97 -5.53 3.07
C CYS A 243 -3.68 -4.82 4.41
N THR A 244 -3.64 -5.54 5.53
CA THR A 244 -3.18 -5.00 6.83
C THR A 244 -1.76 -4.45 6.75
N CYS A 245 -0.88 -5.09 5.97
CA CYS A 245 0.45 -4.56 5.67
C CYS A 245 0.41 -3.19 4.98
N CYS A 246 -0.63 -2.90 4.18
CA CYS A 246 -0.81 -1.58 3.59
C CYS A 246 -1.13 -0.52 4.64
N ALA A 247 -1.83 -0.89 5.72
CA ALA A 247 -2.07 0.01 6.85
C ALA A 247 -0.76 0.38 7.56
N MET A 248 0.10 -0.61 7.86
CA MET A 248 1.43 -0.38 8.42
C MET A 248 2.27 0.55 7.53
N GLN A 249 2.31 0.28 6.22
CA GLN A 249 3.04 1.11 5.26
C GLN A 249 2.50 2.55 5.19
N ALA A 250 1.17 2.72 5.24
CA ALA A 250 0.56 4.04 5.27
C ALA A 250 0.92 4.78 6.56
N SER A 251 0.78 4.15 7.73
CA SER A 251 1.15 4.74 9.02
C SER A 251 2.60 5.19 9.05
N TYR A 252 3.49 4.35 8.54
CA TYR A 252 4.91 4.69 8.41
C TYR A 252 5.11 5.95 7.56
N VAL A 253 4.51 6.05 6.38
CA VAL A 253 4.60 7.23 5.52
C VAL A 253 4.08 8.50 6.22
N LEU A 254 2.96 8.40 6.93
CA LEU A 254 2.37 9.54 7.64
C LEU A 254 3.31 10.02 8.78
N LEU A 255 3.88 9.09 9.54
CA LEU A 255 4.86 9.39 10.59
C LEU A 255 6.16 9.95 10.02
N MET A 256 6.66 9.39 8.91
CA MET A 256 7.84 9.90 8.23
C MET A 256 7.66 11.34 7.78
N GLN A 257 6.50 11.65 7.18
CA GLN A 257 6.20 13.02 6.78
C GLN A 257 6.10 13.96 7.98
N PHE A 258 5.49 13.52 9.08
CA PHE A 258 5.44 14.28 10.32
C PHE A 258 6.85 14.63 10.81
N TYR A 259 7.74 13.64 10.93
CA TYR A 259 9.12 13.88 11.37
C TYR A 259 9.90 14.75 10.39
N LYS A 260 9.71 14.58 9.08
CA LYS A 260 10.36 15.40 8.05
C LYS A 260 10.00 16.88 8.20
N VAL A 261 8.72 17.18 8.43
CA VAL A 261 8.25 18.55 8.68
C VAL A 261 8.89 19.14 9.96
N HIS A 262 9.01 18.33 11.01
CA HIS A 262 9.59 18.75 12.30
C HIS A 262 11.13 18.79 12.36
N ALA A 263 11.83 18.10 11.46
CA ALA A 263 13.29 18.05 11.41
C ALA A 263 13.93 19.20 10.62
N THR A 264 13.15 19.98 9.88
CA THR A 264 13.66 21.04 9.00
C THR A 264 14.44 22.11 9.79
N PRO A 265 15.76 22.30 9.56
CA PRO A 265 16.66 23.12 10.41
C PRO A 265 16.40 24.64 10.46
N HIS A 266 15.36 25.14 9.79
CA HIS A 266 14.94 26.54 9.83
C HIS A 266 13.64 26.77 10.61
N ALA A 267 13.14 25.74 11.28
CA ALA A 267 12.17 25.89 12.34
C ALA A 267 12.91 26.29 13.64
N PRO A 268 12.91 27.57 14.07
CA PRO A 268 13.32 27.89 15.44
C PRO A 268 12.43 27.09 16.37
N ARG A 269 12.96 26.54 17.48
CA ARG A 269 12.22 25.76 18.50
C ARG A 269 10.76 26.22 18.59
N ILE A 270 9.86 25.52 17.89
CA ILE A 270 8.56 26.07 17.52
C ILE A 270 7.70 26.07 18.78
N SER A 271 7.50 27.26 19.37
CA SER A 271 6.28 27.50 20.15
C SER A 271 5.10 27.37 19.18
N ALA A 272 4.01 26.74 19.62
CA ALA A 272 2.87 26.27 18.81
C ALA A 272 2.03 27.38 18.11
N GLY A 273 2.64 28.39 17.50
CA GLY A 273 1.98 29.47 16.78
C GLY A 273 2.82 30.16 15.71
N ASP A 274 3.94 29.57 15.26
CA ASP A 274 4.83 30.12 14.22
C ASP A 274 4.92 29.23 12.96
N LEU A 275 4.01 28.26 12.83
CA LEU A 275 3.90 27.40 11.64
C LEU A 275 3.06 28.11 10.56
N SER A 276 3.42 27.88 9.29
CA SER A 276 2.51 28.23 8.19
C SER A 276 1.18 27.47 8.36
N VAL A 277 0.06 28.14 8.08
CA VAL A 277 -1.29 27.55 8.10
C VAL A 277 -1.35 26.26 7.26
N ASP A 278 -0.62 26.20 6.16
CA ASP A 278 -0.56 25.01 5.30
C ASP A 278 0.16 23.84 5.99
N THR A 279 1.19 24.12 6.80
CA THR A 279 1.92 23.12 7.56
C THR A 279 1.07 22.59 8.73
N GLU A 280 0.35 23.46 9.44
CA GLU A 280 -0.57 23.05 10.49
C GLU A 280 -1.68 22.15 9.94
N ARG A 281 -2.28 22.54 8.81
CA ARG A 281 -3.29 21.73 8.12
C ARG A 281 -2.74 20.38 7.68
N LEU A 282 -1.50 20.33 7.19
CA LEU A 282 -0.85 19.07 6.83
C LEU A 282 -0.66 18.18 8.06
N ILE A 283 -0.13 18.71 9.17
CA ILE A 283 0.06 17.95 10.42
C ILE A 283 -1.27 17.40 10.93
N ASP A 284 -2.33 18.21 10.88
CA ASP A 284 -3.68 17.78 11.23
C ASP A 284 -4.15 16.63 10.32
N GLU A 285 -3.95 16.72 9.01
CA GLU A 285 -4.35 15.67 8.08
C GLU A 285 -3.57 14.36 8.31
N LEU A 286 -2.27 14.43 8.61
CA LEU A 286 -1.44 13.27 8.97
C LEU A 286 -1.94 12.62 10.26
N ARG A 287 -2.28 13.43 11.28
CA ARG A 287 -2.81 12.94 12.56
C ARG A 287 -4.12 12.19 12.36
N HIS A 288 -5.11 12.82 11.70
CA HIS A 288 -6.39 12.17 11.45
C HIS A 288 -6.24 10.89 10.62
N GLY A 289 -5.33 10.89 9.63
CA GLY A 289 -5.03 9.68 8.84
C GLY A 289 -4.50 8.52 9.70
N LEU A 290 -3.66 8.80 10.69
CA LEU A 290 -3.17 7.79 11.63
C LEU A 290 -4.26 7.29 12.59
N GLU A 291 -5.06 8.19 13.16
CA GLU A 291 -6.21 7.85 14.00
C GLU A 291 -7.21 6.96 13.25
N ASP A 292 -7.46 7.29 11.98
CA ASP A 292 -8.34 6.52 11.09
C ASP A 292 -7.84 5.09 10.88
N ILE A 293 -6.52 4.92 10.70
CA ILE A 293 -5.88 3.62 10.58
C ILE A 293 -5.96 2.85 11.91
N ILE A 294 -5.60 3.48 13.03
CA ILE A 294 -5.65 2.87 14.37
C ILE A 294 -7.06 2.38 14.68
N ALA A 295 -8.09 3.21 14.46
CA ALA A 295 -9.48 2.84 14.69
C ALA A 295 -9.91 1.64 13.83
N THR A 296 -9.47 1.60 12.58
CA THR A 296 -9.77 0.48 11.67
C THR A 296 -9.04 -0.79 12.11
N MET A 297 -7.77 -0.70 12.48
CA MET A 297 -7.00 -1.84 12.98
C MET A 297 -7.52 -2.37 14.31
N ASN A 298 -8.01 -1.50 15.18
CA ASN A 298 -8.69 -1.90 16.41
C ASN A 298 -9.97 -2.68 16.11
N ASN A 299 -10.76 -2.27 15.11
CA ASN A 299 -11.92 -3.04 14.66
C ASN A 299 -11.52 -4.43 14.14
N PHE A 300 -10.43 -4.56 13.38
CA PHE A 300 -9.96 -5.87 12.92
C PHE A 300 -9.44 -6.75 14.07
N ALA A 301 -8.74 -6.15 15.04
CA ALA A 301 -8.18 -6.85 16.19
C ALA A 301 -9.26 -7.50 17.08
N THR A 302 -10.52 -7.07 17.00
CA THR A 302 -11.64 -7.73 17.69
C THR A 302 -11.84 -9.18 17.28
N SER A 303 -11.42 -9.54 16.06
CA SER A 303 -11.62 -10.89 15.49
C SER A 303 -10.32 -11.56 15.04
N PHE A 304 -9.25 -10.79 14.89
CA PHE A 304 -7.95 -11.28 14.45
C PHE A 304 -6.86 -10.82 15.43
N GLU A 305 -6.60 -11.63 16.44
CA GLU A 305 -5.61 -11.35 17.50
C GLU A 305 -4.22 -10.99 16.95
N ALA A 306 -3.79 -11.63 15.87
CA ALA A 306 -2.51 -11.33 15.21
C ALA A 306 -2.39 -9.88 14.69
N ILE A 307 -3.50 -9.14 14.55
CA ILE A 307 -3.49 -7.72 14.16
C ILE A 307 -3.26 -6.81 15.36
N ALA A 308 -3.51 -7.27 16.59
CA ALA A 308 -3.32 -6.47 17.79
C ALA A 308 -1.87 -5.96 17.92
N GLY A 309 -0.88 -6.83 17.68
CA GLY A 309 0.53 -6.42 17.73
C GLY A 309 0.87 -5.30 16.72
N MET A 310 0.38 -5.41 15.48
CA MET A 310 0.58 -4.38 14.46
C MET A 310 -0.11 -3.05 14.83
N ARG A 311 -1.30 -3.11 15.45
CA ARG A 311 -2.01 -1.92 15.95
C ARG A 311 -1.20 -1.23 17.04
N ASP A 312 -0.72 -2.00 18.02
CA ASP A 312 -0.01 -1.47 19.19
C ASP A 312 1.28 -0.76 18.76
N GLU A 313 2.00 -1.28 17.77
CA GLU A 313 3.17 -0.61 17.17
C GLU A 313 2.81 0.77 16.59
N ILE A 314 1.71 0.88 15.85
CA ILE A 314 1.25 2.16 15.29
C ILE A 314 0.82 3.12 16.40
N GLU A 315 0.09 2.63 17.41
CA GLU A 315 -0.41 3.44 18.52
C GLU A 315 0.74 3.99 19.38
N ILE A 316 1.76 3.18 19.67
CA ILE A 316 2.98 3.62 20.35
C ILE A 316 3.67 4.73 19.54
N ALA A 317 3.89 4.51 18.24
CA ALA A 317 4.54 5.49 17.38
C ALA A 317 3.72 6.78 17.26
N PHE A 318 2.38 6.67 17.21
CA PHE A 318 1.47 7.80 17.22
C PHE A 318 1.58 8.61 18.51
N HIS A 319 1.59 7.97 19.68
CA HIS A 319 1.72 8.68 20.96
C HIS A 319 3.08 9.36 21.14
N ILE A 320 4.15 8.79 20.59
CA ILE A 320 5.48 9.42 20.56
C ILE A 320 5.45 10.67 19.67
N ALA A 321 4.82 10.60 18.48
CA ALA A 321 4.70 11.72 17.56
C ALA A 321 3.76 12.82 18.08
N PHE A 322 2.66 12.45 18.75
CA PHE A 322 1.60 13.35 19.21
C PHE A 322 1.38 13.27 20.75
N PRO A 323 2.37 13.69 21.57
CA PRO A 323 2.36 13.47 23.02
C PRO A 323 1.28 14.25 23.79
N TYR A 324 0.76 15.34 23.21
CA TYR A 324 -0.18 16.25 23.88
C TYR A 324 -1.63 15.73 24.00
N MET A 325 -1.92 14.51 23.53
CA MET A 325 -3.27 13.93 23.57
C MET A 325 -3.48 12.90 24.70
N ALA A 326 -2.43 12.52 25.45
CA ALA A 326 -2.56 11.60 26.58
C ALA A 326 -3.25 12.22 27.83
N THR A 327 -3.58 13.51 27.81
CA THR A 327 -4.11 14.25 28.96
C THR A 327 -5.59 14.65 28.84
N VAL A 328 -6.29 14.26 27.77
CA VAL A 328 -7.75 14.48 27.69
C VAL A 328 -8.47 13.15 27.89
N PRO A 329 -8.97 12.87 29.11
CA PRO A 329 -9.84 11.72 29.32
C PRO A 329 -11.12 11.89 28.47
N LYS A 330 -11.48 10.84 27.73
CA LYS A 330 -12.81 10.71 27.10
C LYS A 330 -13.90 10.49 28.13
#